data_AF-A0A0S3SMG0-F1
#
_entry.id   AF-A0A0S3SMG0-F1
#
_cell.length_a   1.000
_cell.length_b   1.000
_cell.length_c   1.000
_cell.angle_alpha   90.00
_cell.angle_beta   90.00
_cell.angle_gamma   90.00
#
_symmetry.space_group_name_H-M   'P 1'
#
loop_
_entity.id
_entity.type
_entity.pdbx_description
1 polymer ?
#
loop_
_entity_poly.entity_id
_entity_poly.type
_entity_poly.pdbx_seq_one_letter_code
_entity_poly.pdbx_strand_id
1 'polypeptide(L)'
;MGSCSFLTCFLCFLVFMATITSQAKADVTSQDFHYFCDSNNDRGNYTTNGIYSQNLNSALSIVALHASRNGFFNVSIGKGTNSANAIAQCRGDVTPTECTNCLAQTRANLTRVCSNRKEAIGWYENEKCMLRYSDRTITGLDEIGPAYFVWNLNDAPNADQFNRVVKKLLDGLRDTAASAAKGRKYAVSTATGPDEQVIYGLAQCTPDLSGPRCLDCLVQSIAELPRCCNNRIGARIIRPSCYVRYETDFLFFGPPAPAA
;
A
#
# COMPACT_ATOMS: atom_id res chain seq x y z
N MET A 1 -70.57 -3.42 22.81
CA MET A 1 -69.82 -2.15 23.04
C MET A 1 -68.53 -2.55 23.76
N GLY A 2 -67.31 -2.32 23.30
CA GLY A 2 -66.85 -1.47 22.21
C GLY A 2 -65.81 -2.17 21.34
N SER A 3 -65.86 -1.80 20.08
CA SER A 3 -64.93 -2.12 19.00
C SER A 3 -63.54 -1.61 19.37
N CYS A 4 -62.56 -2.51 19.51
CA CYS A 4 -61.17 -2.10 19.51
C CYS A 4 -60.81 -1.74 18.05
N SER A 5 -60.77 -0.44 17.78
CA SER A 5 -60.55 0.12 16.44
C SER A 5 -59.22 -0.36 15.86
N PHE A 6 -59.25 -0.90 14.64
CA PHE A 6 -58.05 -1.30 13.88
C PHE A 6 -57.02 -0.16 13.75
N LEU A 7 -57.42 1.09 13.99
CA LEU A 7 -56.57 2.28 13.92
C LEU A 7 -55.53 2.37 15.05
N THR A 8 -55.80 1.84 16.25
CA THR A 8 -54.85 1.90 17.38
C THR A 8 -53.71 0.89 17.26
N CYS A 9 -53.91 -0.21 16.51
CA CYS A 9 -52.86 -1.20 16.25
C CYS A 9 -51.83 -0.68 15.21
N PHE A 10 -52.30 0.11 14.24
CA PHE A 10 -51.44 0.69 13.19
C PHE A 10 -50.50 1.78 13.72
N LEU A 11 -50.94 2.55 14.72
CA LEU A 11 -50.11 3.57 15.37
C LEU A 11 -48.97 2.98 16.22
N CYS A 12 -49.12 1.78 16.79
CA CYS A 12 -48.03 1.10 17.49
C CYS A 12 -46.96 0.57 16.52
N PHE A 13 -47.36 0.17 15.31
CA PHE A 13 -46.41 -0.27 14.27
C PHE A 13 -45.58 0.88 13.69
N LEU A 14 -46.14 2.08 13.60
CA LEU A 14 -45.43 3.26 13.10
C LEU A 14 -44.42 3.85 14.10
N VAL A 15 -44.63 3.66 15.41
CA VAL A 15 -43.67 4.10 16.45
C VAL A 15 -42.50 3.11 16.61
N PHE A 16 -42.66 1.85 16.20
CA PHE A 16 -41.58 0.86 16.21
C PHE A 16 -40.65 0.92 14.99
N MET A 17 -41.02 1.69 13.95
CA MET A 17 -40.13 2.03 12.83
C MET A 17 -39.31 3.31 13.10
N ALA A 18 -39.13 3.66 14.37
CA ALA A 18 -38.15 4.65 14.81
C ALA A 18 -36.73 4.10 14.60
N THR A 19 -36.24 4.26 13.37
CA THR A 19 -34.84 4.57 13.02
C THR A 19 -33.77 3.94 13.92
N ILE A 20 -33.47 2.67 13.70
CA ILE A 20 -32.11 2.18 13.92
C ILE A 20 -31.33 2.50 12.64
N THR A 21 -30.96 3.77 12.46
CA THR A 21 -29.84 4.08 11.56
C THR A 21 -28.61 3.52 12.25
N SER A 22 -28.30 2.26 11.95
CA SER A 22 -26.99 1.68 12.22
C SER A 22 -25.98 2.53 11.46
N GLN A 23 -25.46 3.57 12.12
CA GLN A 23 -24.15 4.09 11.78
C GLN A 23 -23.18 2.97 12.12
N ALA A 24 -22.94 2.08 11.15
CA ALA A 24 -21.70 1.36 11.12
C ALA A 24 -20.62 2.43 10.98
N LYS A 25 -20.13 2.96 12.10
CA LYS A 25 -18.78 3.46 12.14
C LYS A 25 -17.95 2.24 11.81
N ALA A 26 -17.40 2.21 10.60
CA ALA A 26 -16.29 1.33 10.30
C ALA A 26 -15.23 1.67 11.35
N ASP A 27 -15.18 0.87 12.40
CA ASP A 27 -14.08 0.89 13.34
C ASP A 27 -12.89 0.45 12.51
N VAL A 28 -12.09 1.41 12.07
CA VAL A 28 -10.83 1.13 11.36
C VAL A 28 -9.90 0.60 12.44
N THR A 29 -10.01 -0.70 12.69
CA THR A 29 -9.09 -1.44 13.53
C THR A 29 -7.69 -1.15 13.00
N SER A 30 -6.82 -0.62 13.85
CA SER A 30 -5.39 -0.43 13.54
C SER A 30 -4.65 -1.72 13.18
N GLN A 31 -5.33 -2.87 13.17
CA GLN A 31 -4.81 -4.19 12.82
C GLN A 31 -4.40 -4.30 11.35
N ASP A 32 -5.01 -3.54 10.43
CA ASP A 32 -4.75 -3.68 8.99
C ASP A 32 -3.86 -2.58 8.40
N PHE A 33 -3.28 -1.72 9.25
CA PHE A 33 -2.49 -0.57 8.82
C PHE A 33 -1.04 -0.68 9.28
N HIS A 34 -0.14 -0.91 8.33
CA HIS A 34 1.31 -0.97 8.56
C HIS A 34 1.91 0.42 8.41
N TYR A 35 2.72 0.84 9.36
CA TYR A 35 3.34 2.16 9.33
C TYR A 35 4.68 2.21 10.07
N PHE A 36 5.49 3.19 9.69
CA PHE A 36 6.71 3.58 10.41
C PHE A 36 6.73 5.09 10.59
N CYS A 37 7.13 5.55 11.78
CA CYS A 37 7.07 6.95 12.19
C CYS A 37 8.44 7.53 12.58
N ASP A 38 9.54 7.04 11.99
CA ASP A 38 10.91 7.34 12.46
C ASP A 38 11.02 7.08 13.99
N SER A 39 11.04 5.81 14.39
CA SER A 39 10.93 5.41 15.80
C SER A 39 12.04 6.00 16.67
N ASN A 40 13.24 6.13 16.14
CA ASN A 40 14.39 6.72 16.83
C ASN A 40 14.34 8.24 16.90
N ASN A 41 13.40 8.86 16.16
CA ASN A 41 13.24 10.31 16.07
C ASN A 41 14.51 11.00 15.54
N ASP A 42 15.21 10.35 14.60
CA ASP A 42 16.45 10.85 14.02
C ASP A 42 16.20 12.13 13.20
N ARG A 43 14.96 12.32 12.72
CA ARG A 43 14.51 13.52 11.99
C ARG A 43 13.95 14.60 12.90
N GLY A 44 13.58 14.24 14.13
CA GLY A 44 12.91 15.12 15.09
C GLY A 44 11.43 15.36 14.79
N ASN A 45 10.79 16.09 15.69
CA ASN A 45 9.38 16.46 15.57
C ASN A 45 9.23 17.86 14.96
N TYR A 46 8.11 18.10 14.27
CA TYR A 46 7.72 19.44 13.84
C TYR A 46 6.77 20.11 14.83
N THR A 47 6.75 21.44 14.85
CA THR A 47 5.80 22.22 15.65
C THR A 47 4.42 22.25 14.99
N THR A 48 3.37 21.88 15.73
CA THR A 48 1.98 22.00 15.29
C THR A 48 1.68 23.41 14.79
N ASN A 49 1.04 23.53 13.63
CA ASN A 49 0.74 24.81 12.95
C ASN A 49 1.96 25.65 12.51
N GLY A 50 3.19 25.14 12.68
CA GLY A 50 4.40 25.76 12.13
C GLY A 50 4.48 25.67 10.61
N ILE A 51 5.45 26.37 10.01
CA ILE A 51 5.62 26.45 8.54
C ILE A 51 5.79 25.04 7.92
N TYR A 52 6.64 24.19 8.49
CA TYR A 52 6.78 22.80 8.05
C TYR A 52 5.44 22.04 8.10
N SER A 53 4.65 22.19 9.17
CA SER A 53 3.36 21.50 9.32
C SER A 53 2.38 21.93 8.22
N GLN A 54 2.34 23.22 7.88
CA GLN A 54 1.52 23.73 6.77
C GLN A 54 2.00 23.19 5.42
N ASN A 55 3.31 23.21 5.17
CA ASN A 55 3.90 22.66 3.95
C ASN A 55 3.64 21.16 3.79
N LEU A 56 3.75 20.40 4.88
CA LEU A 56 3.44 18.97 4.91
C LEU A 56 1.96 18.72 4.58
N ASN A 57 1.04 19.45 5.20
CA ASN A 57 -0.40 19.32 4.91
C ASN A 57 -0.72 19.62 3.44
N SER A 58 -0.09 20.63 2.84
CA SER A 58 -0.19 20.91 1.41
C SER A 58 0.40 19.79 0.56
N ALA A 59 1.61 19.31 0.87
CA ALA A 59 2.27 18.22 0.16
C ALA A 59 1.42 16.94 0.17
N LEU A 60 0.89 16.56 1.34
CA LEU A 60 0.04 15.38 1.50
C LEU A 60 -1.28 15.48 0.73
N SER A 61 -1.86 16.68 0.64
CA SER A 61 -3.09 16.90 -0.12
C SER A 61 -2.86 16.84 -1.63
N ILE A 62 -1.79 17.49 -2.11
CA ILE A 62 -1.41 17.49 -3.53
C ILE A 62 -1.02 16.07 -3.97
N VAL A 63 -0.17 15.39 -3.20
CA VAL A 63 0.32 14.06 -3.59
C VAL A 63 -0.80 13.05 -3.68
N ALA A 64 -1.74 13.07 -2.71
CA ALA A 64 -2.90 12.17 -2.72
C ALA A 64 -3.79 12.45 -3.94
N LEU A 65 -4.08 13.73 -4.24
CA LEU A 65 -4.93 14.11 -5.37
C LEU A 65 -4.36 13.66 -6.72
N HIS A 66 -3.08 13.92 -6.96
CA HIS A 66 -2.45 13.62 -8.25
C HIS A 66 -2.17 12.12 -8.40
N ALA A 67 -1.71 11.44 -7.34
CA ALA A 67 -1.50 9.99 -7.37
C ALA A 67 -2.81 9.22 -7.55
N SER A 68 -3.93 9.72 -7.02
CA SER A 68 -5.26 9.12 -7.23
C SER A 68 -5.66 9.01 -8.71
N ARG A 69 -5.18 9.93 -9.54
CA ARG A 69 -5.48 9.97 -10.98
C ARG A 69 -4.45 9.19 -11.79
N ASN A 70 -3.18 9.33 -11.43
CA ASN A 70 -2.05 8.86 -12.24
C ASN A 70 -1.45 7.53 -11.73
N GLY A 71 -1.89 7.05 -10.58
CA GLY A 71 -1.30 5.90 -9.86
C GLY A 71 0.00 6.21 -9.13
N PHE A 72 0.61 7.36 -9.35
CA PHE A 72 1.81 7.82 -8.66
C PHE A 72 1.93 9.34 -8.71
N PHE A 73 2.46 9.94 -7.64
CA PHE A 73 2.93 11.31 -7.65
C PHE A 73 3.97 11.53 -6.55
N ASN A 74 4.87 12.48 -6.78
CA ASN A 74 5.79 13.00 -5.79
C ASN A 74 5.78 14.53 -5.80
N VAL A 75 5.95 15.16 -4.64
CA VAL A 75 5.95 16.62 -4.52
C VAL A 75 6.89 17.06 -3.41
N SER A 76 7.48 18.24 -3.58
CA SER A 76 8.26 18.93 -2.54
C SER A 76 7.70 20.34 -2.36
N ILE A 77 7.38 20.71 -1.14
CA ILE A 77 6.82 22.02 -0.78
C ILE A 77 7.70 22.68 0.27
N GLY A 78 8.00 23.98 0.11
CA GLY A 78 8.86 24.72 1.02
C GLY A 78 10.36 24.58 0.71
N LYS A 79 11.21 25.14 1.58
CA LYS A 79 12.67 25.18 1.43
C LYS A 79 13.37 25.05 2.77
N GLY A 80 14.64 24.62 2.74
CA GLY A 80 15.47 24.48 3.93
C GLY A 80 14.83 23.57 4.98
N THR A 81 14.84 24.00 6.24
CA THR A 81 14.25 23.26 7.38
C THR A 81 12.72 23.13 7.32
N ASN A 82 12.06 23.82 6.38
CA ASN A 82 10.63 23.74 6.15
C ASN A 82 10.26 22.98 4.85
N SER A 83 11.22 22.32 4.20
CA SER A 83 10.94 21.47 3.04
C SER A 83 10.19 20.22 3.47
N ALA A 84 9.03 19.96 2.88
CA ALA A 84 8.26 18.74 3.07
C ALA A 84 8.16 18.00 1.73
N ASN A 85 8.67 16.77 1.71
CA ASN A 85 8.68 15.89 0.54
C ASN A 85 7.67 14.78 0.76
N ALA A 86 6.85 14.47 -0.24
CA ALA A 86 5.87 13.41 -0.16
C ALA A 86 5.82 12.58 -1.44
N ILE A 87 5.61 11.27 -1.29
CA ILE A 87 5.42 10.32 -2.38
C ILE A 87 4.16 9.50 -2.07
N ALA A 88 3.31 9.31 -3.08
CA ALA A 88 2.18 8.41 -3.02
C ALA A 88 2.17 7.51 -4.25
N GLN A 89 1.83 6.25 -4.05
CA GLN A 89 1.74 5.25 -5.10
C GLN A 89 0.54 4.35 -4.87
N CYS A 90 -0.17 4.00 -5.95
CA CYS A 90 -1.14 2.92 -5.97
C CYS A 90 -0.61 1.73 -6.76
N ARG A 91 -1.13 0.56 -6.42
CA ARG A 91 -0.79 -0.68 -7.12
C ARG A 91 -1.14 -0.59 -8.60
N GLY A 92 -0.40 -1.29 -9.45
CA GLY A 92 -0.55 -1.20 -10.91
C GLY A 92 -1.94 -1.51 -11.46
N ASP A 93 -2.69 -2.39 -10.78
CA ASP A 93 -4.03 -2.86 -11.08
C ASP A 93 -5.16 -2.08 -10.37
N VAL A 94 -4.82 -1.17 -9.46
CA VAL A 94 -5.81 -0.44 -8.66
C VAL A 94 -6.46 0.68 -9.48
N THR A 95 -7.78 0.73 -9.44
CA THR A 95 -8.60 1.74 -10.14
C THR A 95 -8.46 3.13 -9.50
N PRO A 96 -8.74 4.23 -10.23
CA PRO A 96 -8.66 5.58 -9.66
C PRO A 96 -9.52 5.78 -8.40
N THR A 97 -10.72 5.20 -8.36
CA THR A 97 -11.63 5.29 -7.20
C THR A 97 -11.04 4.57 -5.98
N GLU A 98 -10.54 3.35 -6.16
CA GLU A 98 -9.90 2.60 -5.07
C GLU A 98 -8.61 3.28 -4.59
N CYS A 99 -7.82 3.81 -5.53
CA CYS A 99 -6.62 4.58 -5.23
C CYS A 99 -6.95 5.83 -4.40
N THR A 100 -7.99 6.56 -4.80
CA THR A 100 -8.51 7.73 -4.06
C THR A 100 -8.86 7.38 -2.62
N ASN A 101 -9.65 6.32 -2.43
CA ASN A 101 -10.08 5.89 -1.11
C ASN A 101 -8.89 5.44 -0.25
N CYS A 102 -7.99 4.64 -0.82
CA CYS A 102 -6.81 4.15 -0.11
C CYS A 102 -5.89 5.30 0.33
N LEU A 103 -5.58 6.26 -0.55
CA LEU A 103 -4.70 7.37 -0.23
C LEU A 103 -5.33 8.34 0.77
N ALA A 104 -6.64 8.58 0.67
CA ALA A 104 -7.35 9.41 1.64
C ALA A 104 -7.30 8.81 3.05
N GLN A 105 -7.56 7.50 3.17
CA GLN A 105 -7.49 6.77 4.43
C GLN A 105 -6.06 6.70 4.98
N THR A 106 -5.09 6.38 4.12
CA THR A 106 -3.66 6.31 4.49
C THR A 106 -3.18 7.65 5.01
N ARG A 107 -3.51 8.76 4.32
CA ARG A 107 -3.17 10.11 4.78
C ARG A 107 -3.74 10.41 6.16
N ALA A 108 -5.02 10.12 6.39
CA ALA A 108 -5.69 10.40 7.66
C ALA A 108 -5.13 9.55 8.81
N ASN A 109 -4.86 8.27 8.56
CA ASN A 109 -4.30 7.39 9.58
C ASN A 109 -2.83 7.67 9.86
N LEU A 110 -2.01 7.90 8.83
CA LEU A 110 -0.58 8.12 8.99
C LEU A 110 -0.29 9.39 9.81
N THR A 111 -1.02 10.49 9.58
CA THR A 111 -0.85 11.72 10.37
C THR A 111 -1.38 11.60 11.80
N ARG A 112 -2.37 10.72 12.03
CA ARG A 112 -2.88 10.41 13.37
C ARG A 112 -1.88 9.58 14.18
N VAL A 113 -1.39 8.47 13.62
CA VAL A 113 -0.51 7.54 14.34
C VAL A 113 0.93 8.06 14.44
N CYS A 114 1.42 8.76 13.41
CA CYS A 114 2.74 9.42 13.41
C CYS A 114 2.62 10.90 13.76
N SER A 115 1.96 11.21 14.88
CA SER A 115 1.70 12.59 15.31
C SER A 115 3.00 13.41 15.40
N ASN A 116 3.04 14.54 14.70
CA ASN A 116 4.15 15.51 14.69
C ASN A 116 5.51 15.00 14.20
N ARG A 117 5.56 13.84 13.55
CA ARG A 117 6.80 13.28 13.00
C ARG A 117 7.14 13.91 11.66
N LYS A 118 8.43 14.12 11.40
CA LYS A 118 8.89 14.65 10.10
C LYS A 118 9.09 13.59 9.04
N GLU A 119 9.15 12.31 9.41
CA GLU A 119 9.26 11.21 8.46
C GLU A 119 8.30 10.09 8.86
N ALA A 120 7.50 9.66 7.88
CA ALA A 120 6.63 8.53 8.05
C ALA A 120 6.28 7.87 6.72
N ILE A 121 5.88 6.61 6.79
CA ILE A 121 5.39 5.82 5.66
C ILE A 121 4.30 4.87 6.15
N GLY A 122 3.29 4.61 5.31
CA GLY A 122 2.25 3.66 5.63
C GLY A 122 1.58 3.00 4.43
N TRP A 123 1.00 1.83 4.70
CA TRP A 123 0.30 0.94 3.78
C TRP A 123 -0.86 0.25 4.50
N TYR A 124 -1.86 -0.19 3.76
CA TYR A 124 -2.82 -1.16 4.25
C TYR A 124 -2.40 -2.59 3.90
N GLU A 125 -2.90 -3.58 4.65
CA GLU A 125 -2.66 -5.01 4.47
C GLU A 125 -2.97 -5.53 3.04
N ASN A 126 -3.84 -4.85 2.29
CA ASN A 126 -4.14 -5.22 0.90
C ASN A 126 -3.17 -4.60 -0.13
N GLU A 127 -2.21 -3.80 0.34
CA GLU A 127 -1.17 -3.09 -0.42
C GLU A 127 -1.68 -2.30 -1.63
N LYS A 128 -2.93 -1.81 -1.58
CA LYS A 128 -3.50 -1.05 -2.70
C LYS A 128 -2.81 0.30 -2.91
N CYS A 129 -2.24 0.88 -1.86
CA CYS A 129 -1.47 2.10 -1.93
C CYS A 129 -0.42 2.23 -0.82
N MET A 130 0.52 3.13 -1.07
CA MET A 130 1.55 3.61 -0.16
C MET A 130 1.48 5.14 -0.12
N LEU A 131 1.66 5.72 1.06
CA LEU A 131 1.97 7.14 1.21
C LEU A 131 3.15 7.31 2.16
N ARG A 132 4.10 8.15 1.77
CA ARG A 132 5.24 8.51 2.62
C ARG A 132 5.58 9.99 2.52
N TYR A 133 6.18 10.51 3.58
CA TYR A 133 6.71 11.85 3.61
C TYR A 133 7.99 11.94 4.45
N SER A 134 8.79 12.95 4.17
CA SER A 134 10.02 13.25 4.90
C SER A 134 10.40 14.74 4.78
N ASP A 135 11.18 15.26 5.72
CA ASP A 135 11.83 16.57 5.61
C ASP A 135 13.10 16.56 4.74
N ARG A 136 13.63 15.37 4.43
CA ARG A 136 14.72 15.18 3.45
C ARG A 136 14.19 14.78 2.08
N THR A 137 15.05 14.90 1.07
CA THR A 137 14.78 14.36 -0.27
C THR A 137 14.64 12.84 -0.21
N ILE A 138 13.54 12.36 -0.79
CA ILE A 138 13.19 10.93 -0.88
C ILE A 138 12.90 10.49 -2.33
N THR A 139 12.97 11.42 -3.29
CA THR A 139 12.70 11.16 -4.70
C THR A 139 13.94 10.60 -5.40
N GLY A 140 13.70 9.61 -6.25
CA GLY A 140 14.71 8.96 -7.06
C GLY A 140 15.58 7.99 -6.29
N LEU A 141 15.33 7.76 -4.99
CA LEU A 141 16.12 6.91 -4.10
C LEU A 141 15.53 5.50 -3.97
N ASP A 142 16.34 4.46 -4.19
CA ASP A 142 16.03 3.03 -4.03
C ASP A 142 16.08 2.58 -2.56
N GLU A 143 15.30 3.26 -1.73
CA GLU A 143 15.27 2.97 -0.31
C GLU A 143 14.65 1.59 -0.04
N ILE A 144 15.43 0.78 0.68
CA ILE A 144 15.06 -0.58 1.04
C ILE A 144 14.43 -0.70 2.43
N GLY A 145 14.42 0.39 3.20
CA GLY A 145 13.96 0.43 4.57
C GLY A 145 13.34 1.79 4.94
N PRO A 146 12.42 1.84 5.91
CA PRO A 146 11.92 0.69 6.69
C PRO A 146 11.05 -0.25 5.84
N ALA A 147 11.08 -1.54 6.16
CA ALA A 147 10.40 -2.59 5.41
C ALA A 147 9.67 -3.55 6.35
N TYR A 148 8.60 -4.16 5.86
CA TYR A 148 7.93 -5.26 6.53
C TYR A 148 7.79 -6.46 5.59
N PHE A 149 7.79 -7.64 6.20
CA PHE A 149 7.75 -8.92 5.52
C PHE A 149 6.58 -9.73 6.07
N VAL A 150 5.79 -10.31 5.17
CA VAL A 150 4.64 -11.15 5.52
C VAL A 150 4.71 -12.41 4.68
N TRP A 151 4.37 -13.56 5.25
CA TRP A 151 4.38 -14.82 4.52
C TRP A 151 3.21 -15.71 4.92
N ASN A 152 2.83 -16.58 3.99
CA ASN A 152 1.90 -17.65 4.24
C ASN A 152 2.55 -18.67 5.19
N LEU A 153 1.81 -19.16 6.18
CA LEU A 153 2.34 -20.11 7.15
C LEU A 153 2.45 -21.53 6.59
N ASN A 154 1.75 -21.84 5.49
CA ASN A 154 1.83 -23.14 4.83
C ASN A 154 3.16 -23.32 4.08
N ASP A 155 3.70 -24.53 4.16
CA ASP A 155 4.91 -24.93 3.44
C ASP A 155 4.59 -25.33 2.00
N ALA A 156 5.53 -25.04 1.10
CA ALA A 156 5.42 -25.37 -0.31
C ALA A 156 5.73 -26.84 -0.59
N PRO A 157 4.98 -27.49 -1.49
CA PRO A 157 5.31 -28.83 -1.95
C PRO A 157 6.63 -28.80 -2.73
N ASN A 158 7.45 -29.84 -2.58
CA ASN A 158 8.76 -29.95 -3.25
C ASN A 158 9.55 -28.63 -3.21
N ALA A 159 9.83 -28.17 -1.99
CA ALA A 159 10.27 -26.80 -1.71
C ALA A 159 11.43 -26.31 -2.59
N ASP A 160 12.41 -27.16 -2.89
CA ASP A 160 13.53 -26.81 -3.78
C ASP A 160 13.06 -26.48 -5.20
N GLN A 161 12.16 -27.30 -5.76
CA GLN A 161 11.57 -27.02 -7.07
C GLN A 161 10.70 -25.77 -7.03
N PHE A 162 9.85 -25.64 -6.01
CA PHE A 162 8.99 -24.48 -5.82
C PHE A 162 9.80 -23.18 -5.76
N ASN A 163 10.83 -23.11 -4.92
CA ASN A 163 11.68 -21.94 -4.75
C ASN A 163 12.39 -21.56 -6.06
N ARG A 164 12.81 -22.54 -6.88
CA ARG A 164 13.38 -22.27 -8.22
C ARG A 164 12.36 -21.63 -9.17
N VAL A 165 11.11 -22.12 -9.15
CA VAL A 165 10.02 -21.57 -9.97
C VAL A 165 9.68 -20.14 -9.53
N VAL A 166 9.50 -19.92 -8.22
CA VAL A 166 9.27 -18.58 -7.65
C VAL A 166 10.40 -17.62 -8.04
N LYS A 167 11.67 -18.02 -7.86
CA LYS A 167 12.81 -17.18 -8.21
C LYS A 167 12.79 -16.80 -9.70
N LYS A 168 12.57 -17.77 -10.60
CA LYS A 168 12.50 -17.51 -12.05
C LYS A 168 11.35 -16.56 -12.41
N LEU A 169 10.18 -16.77 -11.81
CA LEU A 169 9.01 -15.90 -11.99
C LEU A 169 9.33 -14.46 -11.56
N LEU A 170 9.84 -14.28 -10.35
CA LEU A 170 10.13 -12.95 -9.79
C LEU A 170 11.31 -12.26 -10.50
N ASP A 171 12.32 -13.02 -10.96
CA ASP A 171 13.42 -12.50 -11.78
C ASP A 171 12.87 -11.91 -13.11
N GLY A 172 11.98 -12.63 -13.80
CA GLY A 172 11.36 -12.10 -15.03
C GLY A 172 10.47 -10.88 -14.78
N LEU A 173 9.74 -10.87 -13.66
CA LEU A 173 8.88 -9.74 -13.28
C LEU A 173 9.70 -8.50 -12.92
N ARG A 174 10.82 -8.64 -12.19
CA ARG A 174 11.66 -7.48 -11.88
C ARG A 174 12.27 -6.85 -13.12
N ASP A 175 12.68 -7.66 -14.10
CA ASP A 175 13.30 -7.16 -15.32
C ASP A 175 12.26 -6.39 -16.15
N THR A 176 11.04 -6.92 -16.22
CA THR A 176 9.89 -6.25 -16.85
C THR A 176 9.58 -4.92 -16.17
N ALA A 177 9.42 -4.91 -14.84
CA ALA A 177 9.11 -3.70 -14.07
C ALA A 177 10.22 -2.63 -14.18
N ALA A 178 11.49 -3.05 -14.15
CA ALA A 178 12.65 -2.16 -14.25
C ALA A 178 12.84 -1.56 -15.65
N SER A 179 12.55 -2.33 -16.70
CA SER A 179 12.63 -1.88 -18.10
C SER A 179 11.55 -0.86 -18.47
N ALA A 180 10.48 -0.74 -17.70
CA ALA A 180 9.39 0.19 -17.96
C ALA A 180 9.89 1.64 -17.84
N ALA A 181 10.14 2.27 -18.99
CA ALA A 181 10.62 3.64 -19.07
C ALA A 181 9.53 4.67 -18.68
N LYS A 182 8.25 4.30 -18.83
CA LYS A 182 7.08 5.12 -18.46
C LYS A 182 6.02 4.23 -17.79
N GLY A 183 5.09 4.86 -17.08
CA GLY A 183 3.98 4.17 -16.42
C GLY A 183 4.31 3.72 -14.99
N ARG A 184 3.53 2.76 -14.48
CA ARG A 184 3.53 2.39 -13.05
C ARG A 184 4.68 1.48 -12.61
N LYS A 185 5.63 1.14 -13.51
CA LYS A 185 6.73 0.18 -13.28
C LYS A 185 6.26 -1.08 -12.56
N TYR A 186 5.26 -1.73 -13.14
CA TYR A 186 4.47 -2.81 -12.56
C TYR A 186 4.46 -4.01 -13.49
N ALA A 187 4.65 -5.21 -12.93
CA ALA A 187 4.57 -6.45 -13.66
C ALA A 187 3.87 -7.53 -12.84
N VAL A 188 3.00 -8.29 -13.50
CA VAL A 188 2.36 -9.49 -12.96
C VAL A 188 2.49 -10.63 -13.95
N SER A 189 2.57 -11.86 -13.43
CA SER A 189 2.55 -13.07 -14.24
C SER A 189 2.22 -14.26 -13.36
N THR A 190 2.10 -15.43 -13.98
CA THR A 190 1.91 -16.70 -13.30
C THR A 190 2.97 -17.70 -13.74
N ALA A 191 3.21 -18.69 -12.89
CA ALA A 191 3.99 -19.86 -13.24
C ALA A 191 3.33 -21.12 -12.68
N THR A 192 3.59 -22.28 -13.29
CA THR A 192 3.17 -23.58 -12.78
C THR A 192 4.28 -24.16 -11.91
N GLY A 193 3.98 -24.35 -10.62
CA GLY A 193 4.84 -24.99 -9.64
C GLY A 193 4.70 -26.52 -9.62
N PRO A 194 5.31 -27.18 -8.61
CA PRO A 194 5.03 -28.57 -8.28
C PRO A 194 3.52 -28.83 -8.10
N ASP A 195 3.11 -30.08 -8.35
CA ASP A 195 1.71 -30.51 -8.23
C ASP A 195 0.71 -29.67 -9.04
N GLU A 196 1.19 -29.08 -10.16
CA GLU A 196 0.43 -28.20 -11.06
C GLU A 196 -0.13 -26.93 -10.38
N GLN A 197 0.39 -26.58 -9.20
CA GLN A 197 -0.07 -25.40 -8.46
C GLN A 197 0.26 -24.12 -9.22
N VAL A 198 -0.72 -23.23 -9.35
CA VAL A 198 -0.50 -21.91 -9.96
C VAL A 198 0.14 -20.98 -8.93
N ILE A 199 1.28 -20.37 -9.29
CA ILE A 199 1.96 -19.36 -8.50
C ILE A 199 1.69 -18.01 -9.15
N TYR A 200 1.04 -17.10 -8.43
CA TYR A 200 0.81 -15.72 -8.84
C TYR A 200 1.98 -14.86 -8.37
N GLY A 201 2.54 -14.03 -9.25
CA GLY A 201 3.69 -13.17 -8.93
C GLY A 201 3.46 -11.71 -9.32
N LEU A 202 4.05 -10.82 -8.54
CA LEU A 202 3.99 -9.37 -8.74
C LEU A 202 5.34 -8.73 -8.34
N ALA A 203 5.90 -7.87 -9.21
CA ALA A 203 6.93 -6.90 -8.86
C ALA A 203 6.52 -5.46 -9.27
N GLN A 204 6.81 -4.48 -8.41
CA GLN A 204 6.57 -3.06 -8.74
C GLN A 204 7.62 -2.15 -8.09
N CYS A 205 7.96 -1.05 -8.77
CA CYS A 205 8.80 0.04 -8.24
C CYS A 205 8.03 1.37 -8.22
N THR A 206 8.51 2.34 -7.44
CA THR A 206 8.04 3.72 -7.57
C THR A 206 8.55 4.34 -8.90
N PRO A 207 7.67 4.98 -9.70
CA PRO A 207 8.03 5.55 -11.00
C PRO A 207 9.14 6.61 -11.01
N ASP A 208 9.49 7.21 -9.88
CA ASP A 208 10.61 8.16 -9.76
C ASP A 208 11.99 7.50 -9.85
N LEU A 209 12.08 6.17 -9.75
CA LEU A 209 13.35 5.45 -9.93
C LEU A 209 13.77 5.33 -11.40
N SER A 210 15.07 5.42 -11.65
CA SER A 210 15.63 4.94 -12.92
C SER A 210 15.49 3.41 -13.03
N GLY A 211 15.59 2.87 -14.25
CA GLY A 211 15.56 1.41 -14.47
C GLY A 211 16.57 0.66 -13.59
N PRO A 212 17.86 1.06 -13.55
CA PRO A 212 18.85 0.41 -12.69
C PRO A 212 18.52 0.45 -11.19
N ARG A 213 18.00 1.56 -10.68
CA ARG A 213 17.64 1.69 -9.25
C ARG A 213 16.41 0.86 -8.89
N CYS A 214 15.43 0.81 -9.80
CA CYS A 214 14.30 -0.10 -9.66
C CYS A 214 14.75 -1.56 -9.64
N LEU A 215 15.63 -1.94 -10.56
CA LEU A 215 16.19 -3.29 -10.62
C LEU A 215 16.92 -3.64 -9.32
N ASP A 216 17.78 -2.74 -8.83
CA ASP A 216 18.53 -2.95 -7.60
C ASP A 216 17.61 -3.17 -6.38
N CYS A 217 16.60 -2.32 -6.20
CA CYS A 217 15.62 -2.48 -5.13
C CYS A 217 14.91 -3.85 -5.18
N LEU A 218 14.50 -4.29 -6.38
CA LEU A 218 13.81 -5.56 -6.58
C LEU A 218 14.74 -6.78 -6.42
N VAL A 219 15.99 -6.69 -6.90
CA VAL A 219 17.03 -7.72 -6.67
C VAL A 219 17.23 -7.93 -5.17
N GLN A 220 17.44 -6.84 -4.42
CA GLN A 220 17.61 -6.90 -2.98
C GLN A 220 16.35 -7.43 -2.27
N SER A 221 15.15 -7.12 -2.78
CA SER A 221 13.89 -7.64 -2.22
C SER A 221 13.75 -9.15 -2.42
N ILE A 222 14.06 -9.66 -3.61
CA ILE A 222 14.01 -11.10 -3.92
C ILE A 222 15.08 -11.86 -3.14
N ALA A 223 16.26 -11.26 -2.92
CA ALA A 223 17.34 -11.86 -2.13
C ALA A 223 16.97 -12.08 -0.65
N GLU A 224 15.94 -11.41 -0.12
CA GLU A 224 15.47 -11.63 1.26
C GLU A 224 14.63 -12.90 1.42
N LEU A 225 14.06 -13.44 0.34
CA LEU A 225 13.10 -14.55 0.42
C LEU A 225 13.65 -15.78 1.17
N PRO A 226 14.89 -16.25 0.92
CA PRO A 226 15.46 -17.39 1.65
C PRO A 226 15.68 -17.13 3.15
N ARG A 227 15.76 -15.86 3.56
CA ARG A 227 15.97 -15.48 4.96
C ARG A 227 14.65 -15.26 5.70
N CYS A 228 13.69 -14.64 5.05
CA CYS A 228 12.43 -14.19 5.65
C CYS A 228 11.37 -15.29 5.71
N CYS A 229 11.32 -16.11 4.66
CA CYS A 229 10.10 -16.79 4.26
C CYS A 229 10.41 -18.01 3.38
N ASN A 230 11.53 -18.68 3.66
CA ASN A 230 11.98 -19.83 2.91
C ASN A 230 10.91 -20.93 2.89
N ASN A 231 10.75 -21.59 1.74
CA ASN A 231 9.84 -22.72 1.54
C ASN A 231 8.35 -22.42 1.78
N ARG A 232 7.92 -21.15 1.83
CA ARG A 232 6.52 -20.77 2.01
C ARG A 232 5.80 -20.63 0.68
N ILE A 233 4.50 -20.97 0.65
CA ILE A 233 3.66 -20.85 -0.55
C ILE A 233 3.33 -19.41 -0.96
N GLY A 234 3.54 -18.46 -0.06
CA GLY A 234 3.34 -17.04 -0.33
C GLY A 234 4.25 -16.17 0.51
N ALA A 235 4.72 -15.06 -0.06
CA ALA A 235 5.47 -14.04 0.66
C ALA A 235 5.27 -12.65 0.04
N ARG A 236 5.45 -11.64 0.88
CA ARG A 236 5.38 -10.22 0.54
C ARG A 236 6.60 -9.53 1.13
N ILE A 237 7.33 -8.81 0.29
CA ILE A 237 8.44 -7.94 0.66
C ILE A 237 8.04 -6.52 0.31
N ILE A 238 7.72 -5.70 1.31
CA ILE A 238 7.20 -4.34 1.10
C ILE A 238 8.25 -3.34 1.58
N ARG A 239 8.72 -2.50 0.65
CA ARG A 239 9.74 -1.48 0.89
C ARG A 239 9.24 -0.12 0.40
N PRO A 240 9.91 0.99 0.77
CA PRO A 240 9.48 2.32 0.36
C PRO A 240 9.52 2.56 -1.15
N SER A 241 10.48 1.96 -1.85
CA SER A 241 10.70 2.24 -3.29
C SER A 241 10.38 1.06 -4.22
N CYS A 242 10.12 -0.13 -3.67
CA CYS A 242 9.66 -1.29 -4.43
C CYS A 242 8.92 -2.30 -3.56
N TYR A 243 8.16 -3.19 -4.18
CA TYR A 243 7.59 -4.34 -3.49
C TYR A 243 7.53 -5.58 -4.40
N VAL A 244 7.59 -6.74 -3.77
CA VAL A 244 7.50 -8.05 -4.42
C VAL A 244 6.50 -8.92 -3.66
N ARG A 245 5.65 -9.63 -4.39
CA ARG A 245 4.69 -10.57 -3.80
C ARG A 245 4.54 -11.82 -4.66
N TYR A 246 4.47 -12.97 -4.02
CA TYR A 246 3.94 -14.19 -4.63
C TYR A 246 2.96 -14.89 -3.69
N GLU A 247 2.04 -15.67 -4.25
CA GLU A 247 1.04 -16.44 -3.51
C GLU A 247 0.49 -17.56 -4.40
N THR A 248 0.04 -18.64 -3.79
CA THR A 248 -0.65 -19.74 -4.50
C THR A 248 -2.12 -19.86 -4.12
N ASP A 249 -2.49 -19.43 -2.91
CA ASP A 249 -3.85 -19.67 -2.37
C ASP A 249 -4.93 -18.87 -3.11
N PHE A 250 -4.59 -17.71 -3.64
CA PHE A 250 -5.55 -16.86 -4.35
C PHE A 250 -4.86 -15.87 -5.30
N LEU A 251 -5.58 -15.49 -6.36
CA LEU A 251 -5.22 -14.36 -7.20
C LEU A 251 -5.42 -13.05 -6.43
N PHE A 252 -4.35 -12.27 -6.26
CA PHE A 252 -4.36 -11.04 -5.46
C PHE A 252 -4.25 -9.74 -6.27
N PHE A 253 -4.21 -9.84 -7.60
CA PHE A 253 -4.17 -8.71 -8.51
C PHE A 253 -5.25 -8.80 -9.59
N GLY A 254 -5.74 -7.63 -10.01
CA GLY A 254 -6.59 -7.47 -11.18
C GLY A 254 -5.79 -7.27 -12.47
N PRO A 255 -6.49 -7.07 -13.60
CA PRO A 255 -5.84 -6.59 -14.82
C PRO A 255 -5.16 -5.23 -14.56
N PRO A 256 -4.02 -4.92 -15.21
CA PRO A 256 -3.39 -3.61 -15.09
C PRO A 256 -4.40 -2.49 -15.33
N ALA A 257 -4.43 -1.50 -14.45
CA ALA A 257 -5.31 -0.35 -14.64
C ALA A 257 -4.90 0.39 -15.92
N PRO A 258 -5.85 1.00 -16.64
CA PRO A 258 -5.54 1.78 -17.83
C PRO A 258 -4.43 2.80 -17.54
N ALA A 259 -3.48 2.92 -18.46
CA ALA A 259 -2.53 4.03 -18.42
C ALA A 259 -3.32 5.34 -18.53
N ALA A 260 -3.03 6.28 -17.63
CA ALA A 260 -3.55 7.65 -17.71
C ALA A 260 -2.84 8.43 -18.83
#